data_AF-A0A4R0D8B6-F1
#
_entry.id   AF-A0A4R0D8B6-F1
#
_cell.length_a   1.000
_cell.length_b   1.000
_cell.length_c   1.000
_cell.angle_alpha   90.00
_cell.angle_beta   90.00
_cell.angle_gamma   90.00
#
_symmetry.space_group_name_H-M   'P 1'
#
loop_
_entity.id
_entity.type
_entity.pdbx_description
1 polymer ?
#
loop_
_entity_poly.entity_id
_entity_poly.type
_entity_poly.pdbx_seq_one_letter_code
_entity_poly.pdbx_strand_id
1 'polypeptide(L)'
;MKSKFEEWFQQQPFYLNLRFIHGDQLFTSENGVYRVLAVQIAWATWQEQQKWLDEALQLIKSIKSENDLWGCEQVAVQIELLEQALKGDMNEQHINR
;
A
#
# COMPACT_ATOMS: atom_id res chain seq x y z
N MET A 1 -10.92 4.20 7.64
CA MET A 1 -9.70 3.43 7.28
C MET A 1 -10.01 2.00 6.82
N LYS A 2 -11.03 1.30 7.38
CA LYS A 2 -11.45 -0.02 6.88
C LYS A 2 -11.87 -0.03 5.40
N SER A 3 -12.52 1.03 4.89
CA SER A 3 -12.97 1.05 3.49
C SER A 3 -11.82 0.95 2.48
N LYS A 4 -10.68 1.64 2.67
CA LYS A 4 -9.55 1.58 1.74
C LYS A 4 -8.96 0.17 1.61
N PHE A 5 -8.88 -0.55 2.74
CA PHE A 5 -8.46 -1.94 2.71
C PHE A 5 -9.50 -2.83 2.06
N GLU A 6 -10.78 -2.67 2.40
CA GLU A 6 -11.85 -3.49 1.80
C GLU A 6 -11.94 -3.26 0.29
N GLU A 7 -11.79 -2.02 -0.18
CA GLU A 7 -11.69 -1.64 -1.59
C GLU A 7 -10.47 -2.29 -2.26
N TRP A 8 -9.29 -2.25 -1.64
CA TRP A 8 -8.09 -2.94 -2.12
C TRP A 8 -8.29 -4.46 -2.14
N PHE A 9 -8.90 -5.03 -1.10
CA PHE A 9 -9.12 -6.46 -0.95
C PHE A 9 -10.10 -6.97 -2.02
N GLN A 10 -11.11 -6.17 -2.38
CA GLN A 10 -12.06 -6.47 -3.43
C GLN A 10 -11.43 -6.55 -4.83
N GLN A 11 -10.29 -5.91 -5.04
CA GLN A 11 -9.56 -5.95 -6.31
C GLN A 11 -8.66 -7.19 -6.43
N GLN A 12 -8.47 -7.96 -5.35
CA GLN A 12 -7.59 -9.11 -5.35
C GLN A 12 -8.20 -10.30 -6.10
N PRO A 13 -7.39 -11.11 -6.80
CA PRO A 13 -7.89 -12.22 -7.62
C PRO A 13 -8.66 -13.28 -6.81
N PHE A 14 -8.39 -13.40 -5.51
CA PHE A 14 -9.07 -14.33 -4.61
C PHE A 14 -10.38 -13.80 -4.02
N TYR A 15 -10.75 -12.54 -4.27
CA TYR A 15 -11.92 -11.90 -3.65
C TYR A 15 -13.22 -12.65 -3.93
N LEU A 16 -13.50 -12.96 -5.20
CA LEU A 16 -14.74 -13.62 -5.59
C LEU A 16 -14.90 -15.00 -4.93
N ASN A 17 -13.80 -15.75 -4.79
CA ASN A 17 -13.81 -17.05 -4.12
C ASN A 17 -14.15 -16.91 -2.64
N LEU A 18 -13.51 -15.96 -1.95
CA LEU A 18 -13.80 -15.72 -0.53
C LEU A 18 -15.21 -15.15 -0.31
N ARG A 19 -15.69 -14.30 -1.23
CA ARG A 19 -17.04 -13.77 -1.22
C ARG A 19 -18.10 -14.84 -1.46
N PHE A 20 -17.79 -15.84 -2.28
CA PHE A 20 -18.64 -17.01 -2.49
C PHE A 20 -18.72 -17.88 -1.23
N ILE A 21 -17.58 -18.14 -0.57
CA ILE A 21 -17.53 -18.98 0.64
C ILE A 21 -18.19 -18.30 1.84
N HIS A 22 -17.88 -17.02 2.08
CA HIS A 22 -18.27 -16.31 3.31
C HIS A 22 -19.48 -15.40 3.12
N GLY A 23 -19.93 -15.18 1.88
CA GLY A 23 -21.08 -14.35 1.60
C GLY A 23 -20.89 -12.92 2.12
N ASP A 24 -21.99 -12.35 2.62
CA ASP A 24 -22.02 -10.99 3.16
C ASP A 24 -21.22 -10.86 4.46
N GLN A 25 -20.85 -11.98 5.08
CA GLN A 25 -20.10 -12.02 6.33
C GLN A 25 -18.58 -11.89 6.15
N LEU A 26 -18.11 -11.78 4.90
CA LEU A 26 -16.68 -11.75 4.57
C LEU A 26 -15.92 -10.67 5.36
N PHE A 27 -16.48 -9.47 5.46
CA PHE A 27 -15.87 -8.33 6.16
C PHE A 27 -16.47 -8.10 7.55
N THR A 28 -17.26 -9.04 8.09
CA THR A 28 -17.80 -8.92 9.44
C THR A 28 -16.65 -8.90 10.44
N SER A 29 -16.66 -7.90 11.32
CA SER A 29 -15.67 -7.76 12.39
C SER A 29 -16.34 -7.72 13.75
N GLU A 30 -15.71 -8.36 14.74
CA GLU A 30 -16.07 -8.27 16.15
C GLU A 30 -14.95 -7.62 16.93
N ASN A 31 -15.30 -6.68 17.82
CA ASN A 31 -14.34 -5.96 18.65
C ASN A 31 -13.18 -5.35 17.85
N GLY A 32 -13.45 -4.93 16.61
CA GLY A 32 -12.45 -4.33 15.72
C GLY A 32 -11.63 -5.33 14.89
N VAL A 33 -11.79 -6.64 15.09
CA VAL A 33 -11.05 -7.69 14.37
C VAL A 33 -11.97 -8.40 13.39
N TYR A 34 -11.54 -8.58 12.13
CA TYR A 34 -12.32 -9.34 11.13
C TYR A 34 -12.54 -10.77 11.62
N ARG A 35 -13.68 -11.41 11.32
CA ARG A 35 -13.92 -12.80 11.75
C ARG A 35 -13.26 -13.83 10.84
N VAL A 36 -13.23 -13.54 9.54
CA VAL A 36 -12.64 -14.43 8.54
C VAL A 36 -11.12 -14.35 8.64
N LEU A 37 -10.47 -15.47 8.96
CA LEU A 37 -9.02 -15.53 9.17
C LEU A 37 -8.21 -15.03 7.97
N ALA A 38 -8.64 -15.37 6.75
CA ALA A 38 -8.00 -14.87 5.53
C ALA A 38 -8.03 -13.33 5.45
N VAL A 39 -9.14 -12.71 5.85
CA VAL A 39 -9.29 -11.25 5.89
C VAL A 39 -8.48 -10.65 7.03
N GLN A 40 -8.41 -11.32 8.20
CA GLN A 40 -7.54 -10.89 9.30
C GLN A 40 -6.06 -10.85 8.88
N ILE A 41 -5.58 -11.93 8.24
CA ILE A 41 -4.18 -12.03 7.80
C ILE A 41 -3.89 -10.93 6.78
N ALA A 42 -4.74 -10.79 5.76
CA ALA A 42 -4.58 -9.75 4.75
C ALA A 42 -4.61 -8.34 5.35
N TRP A 43 -5.48 -8.09 6.34
CA TRP A 43 -5.52 -6.83 7.07
C TRP A 43 -4.22 -6.56 7.81
N ALA A 44 -3.68 -7.53 8.54
CA ALA A 44 -2.42 -7.38 9.25
C ALA A 44 -1.25 -7.09 8.30
N THR A 45 -1.16 -7.82 7.19
CA THR A 45 -0.14 -7.59 6.15
C THR A 45 -0.29 -6.22 5.50
N TRP A 46 -1.52 -5.81 5.18
CA TRP A 46 -1.81 -4.51 4.60
C TRP A 46 -1.44 -3.37 5.55
N GLN A 47 -1.76 -3.49 6.84
CA GLN A 47 -1.37 -2.49 7.84
C GLN A 47 0.16 -2.34 7.95
N GLU A 48 0.90 -3.45 7.91
CA GLU A 48 2.36 -3.40 7.95
C GLU A 48 2.94 -2.71 6.71
N GLN A 49 2.39 -3.02 5.53
CA GLN A 49 2.76 -2.33 4.29
C GLN A 49 2.44 -0.83 4.33
N GLN A 50 1.30 -0.44 4.90
CA GLN A 50 0.95 0.98 5.04
C GLN A 50 1.93 1.72 5.97
N LYS A 51 2.36 1.11 7.08
CA LYS A 51 3.38 1.73 7.94
C LYS A 51 4.67 1.99 7.18
N TRP A 52 5.14 1.01 6.41
CA TRP A 52 6.36 1.17 5.62
C TRP A 52 6.23 2.29 4.58
N LEU A 53 5.08 2.39 3.91
CA LEU A 53 4.78 3.49 2.98
C LEU A 53 4.75 4.84 3.70
N ASP A 54 4.14 4.91 4.88
CA ASP A 54 4.09 6.13 5.68
C ASP A 54 5.49 6.56 6.13
N GLU A 55 6.32 5.63 6.59
CA GLU A 55 7.73 5.88 6.96
C GLU A 55 8.55 6.38 5.76
N ALA A 56 8.42 5.72 4.60
CA ALA A 56 9.08 6.16 3.37
C ALA A 56 8.64 7.57 2.95
N LEU A 57 7.33 7.87 3.02
CA LEU A 57 6.80 9.20 2.72
C LEU A 57 7.31 10.26 3.69
N GLN A 58 7.49 9.94 4.98
CA GLN A 58 8.08 10.85 5.95
C GLN A 58 9.55 11.13 5.65
N LEU A 59 10.33 10.10 5.30
CA LEU A 59 11.73 10.27 4.90
C LEU A 59 11.85 11.16 3.67
N ILE A 60 11.04 10.93 2.64
CA ILE A 60 11.02 11.77 1.42
C ILE A 60 10.72 13.23 1.78
N LYS A 61 9.75 13.49 2.66
CA LYS A 61 9.43 14.85 3.13
C LYS A 61 10.60 15.50 3.85
N SER A 62 11.31 14.78 4.73
CA SER A 62 12.49 15.29 5.43
C SER A 62 13.57 15.68 4.44
N ILE A 63 13.92 14.77 3.52
CA ILE A 63 14.95 14.98 2.50
C ILE A 63 14.60 16.18 1.62
N LYS A 64 13.33 16.31 1.21
CA LYS A 64 12.87 17.48 0.43
C LYS A 64 13.03 18.78 1.21
N SER A 65 12.62 18.81 2.48
CA SER A 65 12.75 20.01 3.31
C SER A 65 14.20 20.41 3.55
N GLU A 66 15.09 19.44 3.74
CA GLU A 66 16.53 19.67 3.88
C GLU A 66 17.14 20.21 2.58
N ASN A 67 16.74 19.66 1.42
CA ASN A 67 17.18 20.16 0.13
C ASN A 67 16.72 21.61 -0.14
N ASP A 68 15.46 21.93 0.17
CA ASP A 68 14.91 23.29 0.05
C ASP A 68 15.66 24.30 0.94
N LEU A 69 16.24 23.84 2.06
CA LEU A 69 17.02 24.67 2.99
C LEU A 69 18.46 24.94 2.54
N TRP A 70 19.12 23.96 1.92
CA TRP A 70 20.56 24.03 1.61
C TRP A 70 20.86 24.24 0.12
N GLY A 71 19.88 24.11 -0.78
CA GLY A 71 20.05 24.35 -2.22
C GLY A 71 20.98 23.34 -2.89
N CYS A 72 20.79 22.04 -2.62
CA CYS A 72 21.64 20.99 -3.15
C CYS A 72 21.03 20.34 -4.40
N GLU A 73 21.37 20.86 -5.59
CA GLU A 73 20.90 20.33 -6.91
C GLU A 73 20.99 18.79 -7.03
N GLN A 74 22.01 18.17 -6.42
CA GLN A 74 22.24 16.73 -6.45
C GLN A 74 21.16 15.90 -5.71
N VAL A 75 20.52 16.47 -4.69
CA VAL A 75 19.45 15.81 -3.93
C VAL A 75 18.13 15.88 -4.68
N ALA A 76 17.89 16.95 -5.45
CA ALA A 76 16.68 17.09 -6.26
C ALA A 76 16.58 16.00 -7.33
N VAL A 77 17.70 15.72 -8.00
CA VAL A 77 17.82 14.65 -9.00
C VAL A 77 17.62 13.25 -8.38
N GLN A 78 18.14 13.02 -7.16
CA GLN A 78 17.96 11.72 -6.48
C GLN A 78 16.52 11.50 -6.01
N ILE A 79 15.83 12.54 -5.54
CA ILE A 79 14.39 12.47 -5.21
C ILE A 79 13.58 12.13 -6.47
N GLU A 80 13.84 12.81 -7.59
CA GLU A 80 13.11 12.58 -8.83
C GLU A 80 13.31 11.15 -9.37
N LEU A 81 14.54 10.62 -9.32
CA LEU A 81 14.83 9.24 -9.70
C LEU A 81 14.12 8.23 -8.79
N LEU A 82 14.04 8.48 -7.48
CA LEU A 82 13.33 7.62 -6.54
C LEU A 82 11.80 7.66 -6.77
N GLU A 83 11.24 8.83 -7.04
CA GLU A 83 9.83 8.97 -7.41
C GLU A 83 9.49 8.25 -8.73
N GLN A 84 10.40 8.30 -9.71
CA GLN A 84 10.25 7.58 -10.97
C GLN A 84 10.37 6.07 -10.78
N ALA A 85 11.32 5.59 -9.98
CA ALA A 85 11.47 4.16 -9.69
C ALA A 85 10.23 3.58 -8.98
N LEU A 86 9.68 4.30 -7.99
CA LEU A 86 8.45 3.91 -7.29
C LEU A 86 7.21 3.94 -8.18
N LYS A 87 7.19 4.77 -9.24
CA LYS A 87 6.11 4.82 -10.23
C LYS A 87 6.30 3.80 -11.37
N GLY A 88 7.55 3.51 -11.75
CA GLY A 88 7.93 2.62 -12.84
C GLY A 88 7.78 1.13 -12.53
N ASP A 89 7.95 0.74 -11.26
CA ASP A 89 7.72 -0.65 -10.80
C ASP A 89 6.23 -1.09 -10.92
N MET A 90 5.30 -0.16 -11.16
CA MET A 90 3.90 -0.48 -11.51
C MET A 90 3.67 -0.74 -13.01
N ASN A 91 4.64 -0.47 -13.89
CA ASN A 91 4.46 -0.57 -15.34
C ASN A 91 5.26 -1.68 -16.05
N GLU A 92 6.17 -2.39 -15.36
CA GLU A 92 6.94 -3.50 -15.97
C GLU A 92 6.47 -4.92 -15.61
N GLN A 93 5.27 -5.10 -15.04
CA GLN A 93 4.65 -6.44 -14.94
C GLN A 93 3.63 -6.75 -16.04
N HIS A 94 3.45 -5.86 -17.02
CA HIS A 94 2.69 -6.15 -18.23
C HIS A 94 3.48 -5.75 -19.48
N ILE A 95 4.56 -6.48 -19.76
CA ILE A 95 4.99 -6.93 -21.11
C ILE A 95 6.13 -7.94 -20.88
N ASN A 96 5.79 -9.21 -20.64
CA ASN A 96 6.27 -10.36 -21.41
C ASN A 96 5.92 -11.70 -20.74
N ARG A 97 5.16 -12.47 -21.52
CA ARG A 97 4.80 -13.91 -21.45
C ARG A 97 3.65 -14.31 -20.54
#